data_AF-A0A7L3AP66-F1
#
_entry.id   AF-A0A7L3AP66-F1
#
_cell.length_a   1.000
_cell.length_b   1.000
_cell.length_c   1.000
_cell.angle_alpha   90.00
_cell.angle_beta   90.00
_cell.angle_gamma   90.00
#
_symmetry.space_group_name_H-M   'P 1'
#
loop_
_entity.id
_entity.type
_entity.pdbx_description
1 polymer ?
#
loop_
_entity_poly.entity_id
_entity_poly.type
_entity_poly.pdbx_seq_one_letter_code
_entity_poly.pdbx_strand_id
1 'polypeptide(L)'
;FVLGIHPNALAYSMTTLGAGMMNSIFNFYYVKLFLNRYKISEVAFHQAQVIFMIWNAINDPLFGYIQDNSKFACCSRRQFSILYGAPLYALAFLLPWFPWKHYEEGDWLSGLHLIVALCAFDGLLTFVLLAQCALFAEISTRHESRLQLIKYNQVATLIGSTSILFCGLISDNMENFAHFQAFTVLVAALATACMCYTGKYSISQYEQREVCTENTHLENSDGALSWSSVISLTKQIMTDKNFLFFVTMNFFQVFHLAFCNNFMMIFADNLIPNDVFSSSIRSIMYGAGFICPQVGSYTFLFQNMKTYCSDFIMKVYIRTMNTLNIFFSRVIVQASFSLFNLPLADIVDADLIKHKRRSPLSSMVFGTNALFTKPAQSLAPMLVVTILNQFGYENLNN
;
A
#
# COMPACT_ATOMS: atom_id res chain seq x y z
N PHE A 1 34.66 7.99 5.97
CA PHE A 1 33.18 8.02 5.86
C PHE A 1 32.60 7.22 7.02
N VAL A 2 32.29 7.89 8.14
CA VAL A 2 31.66 7.22 9.28
C VAL A 2 30.21 6.97 8.90
N LEU A 3 29.80 5.70 8.87
CA LEU A 3 28.39 5.28 8.81
C LEU A 3 27.70 5.73 10.11
N GLY A 4 27.43 7.02 10.24
CA GLY A 4 26.61 7.54 11.32
C GLY A 4 25.17 7.11 11.07
N ILE A 5 24.67 6.14 11.84
CA ILE A 5 23.24 5.82 11.83
C ILE A 5 22.50 7.08 12.28
N HIS A 6 21.68 7.66 11.41
CA HIS A 6 20.85 8.81 11.79
C HIS A 6 19.63 8.28 12.54
N PRO A 7 19.54 8.46 13.87
CA PRO A 7 18.52 7.80 14.70
C PRO A 7 17.10 8.20 14.30
N ASN A 8 16.92 9.45 13.87
CA ASN A 8 15.62 9.97 13.42
C ASN A 8 15.17 9.32 12.09
N ALA A 9 16.12 9.07 11.17
CA ALA A 9 15.84 8.41 9.91
C ALA A 9 15.53 6.92 10.11
N LEU A 10 16.28 6.26 11.01
CA LEU A 10 15.99 4.89 11.41
C LEU A 10 14.60 4.77 12.04
N ALA A 11 14.25 5.66 12.98
CA ALA A 11 12.95 5.69 13.63
C ALA A 11 11.82 5.86 12.62
N TYR A 12 11.96 6.80 11.68
CA TYR A 12 11.00 7.00 10.59
C TYR A 12 10.80 5.74 9.74
N SER A 13 11.89 5.07 9.36
CA SER A 13 11.82 3.88 8.51
C SER A 13 11.22 2.64 9.18
N MET A 14 11.12 2.60 10.52
CA MET A 14 10.41 1.52 11.21
C MET A 14 8.91 1.49 10.87
N THR A 15 8.27 2.63 10.58
CA THR A 15 6.88 2.63 10.10
C THR A 15 6.78 1.97 8.73
N THR A 16 7.71 2.26 7.81
CA THR A 16 7.79 1.60 6.49
C THR A 16 7.96 0.10 6.64
N LEU A 17 8.81 -0.35 7.56
CA LEU A 17 9.02 -1.77 7.85
C LEU A 17 7.71 -2.43 8.33
N GLY A 18 7.09 -1.86 9.37
CA GLY A 18 5.84 -2.37 9.96
C GLY A 18 4.70 -2.42 8.96
N ALA A 19 4.46 -1.31 8.26
CA ALA A 19 3.39 -1.20 7.27
C ALA A 19 3.67 -2.10 6.07
N GLY A 20 4.93 -2.21 5.64
CA GLY A 20 5.37 -3.06 4.55
C GLY A 20 5.05 -4.53 4.82
N MET A 21 5.41 -5.05 5.99
CA MET A 21 5.10 -6.44 6.36
C MET A 21 3.61 -6.77 6.29
N MET A 22 2.76 -5.93 6.93
CA MET A 22 1.32 -6.17 6.95
C MET A 22 0.68 -6.03 5.56
N ASN A 23 1.05 -5.00 4.79
CA ASN A 23 0.55 -4.81 3.43
C ASN A 23 0.94 -5.94 2.49
N SER A 24 2.17 -6.42 2.61
CA SER A 24 2.69 -7.54 1.83
C SER A 24 1.83 -8.79 2.06
N ILE A 25 1.62 -9.19 3.32
CA ILE A 25 0.80 -10.37 3.66
C ILE A 25 -0.66 -10.15 3.25
N PHE A 26 -1.24 -8.99 3.58
CA PHE A 26 -2.64 -8.69 3.29
C PHE A 26 -2.93 -8.81 1.79
N ASN A 27 -2.20 -8.06 0.96
CA ASN A 27 -2.41 -8.04 -0.50
C ASN A 27 -2.13 -9.38 -1.18
N PHE A 28 -1.36 -10.27 -0.56
CA PHE A 28 -1.04 -11.57 -1.16
C PHE A 28 -2.06 -12.66 -0.81
N TYR A 29 -2.57 -12.67 0.43
CA TYR A 29 -3.37 -13.79 0.94
C TYR A 29 -4.87 -13.52 1.04
N TYR A 30 -5.33 -12.26 1.13
CA TYR A 30 -6.74 -11.98 1.46
C TYR A 30 -7.73 -12.55 0.43
N VAL A 31 -7.46 -12.41 -0.88
CA VAL A 31 -8.38 -12.92 -1.91
C VAL A 31 -8.47 -14.44 -1.84
N LYS A 32 -7.33 -15.15 -1.78
CA LYS A 32 -7.32 -16.61 -1.66
C LYS A 32 -8.04 -17.08 -0.39
N LEU A 33 -7.87 -16.38 0.73
CA LEU A 33 -8.57 -16.70 1.97
C LEU A 33 -10.09 -16.66 1.78
N PHE A 34 -10.61 -15.54 1.26
CA PHE A 34 -12.06 -15.37 1.15
C PHE A 34 -12.67 -16.29 0.08
N LEU A 35 -11.99 -16.50 -1.06
CA LEU A 35 -12.47 -17.38 -2.12
C LEU A 35 -12.38 -18.88 -1.74
N ASN A 36 -11.25 -19.33 -1.22
CA ASN A 36 -11.00 -20.78 -1.06
C ASN A 36 -11.31 -21.29 0.34
N ARG A 37 -11.07 -20.47 1.38
CA ARG A 37 -11.26 -20.90 2.77
C ARG A 37 -12.61 -20.51 3.33
N TYR A 38 -13.07 -19.29 3.06
CA TYR A 38 -14.38 -18.81 3.52
C TYR A 38 -15.49 -19.01 2.49
N LYS A 39 -15.17 -19.46 1.28
CA LYS A 39 -16.12 -19.77 0.20
C LYS A 39 -17.16 -18.65 -0.01
N ILE A 40 -16.66 -17.41 -0.09
CA ILE A 40 -17.51 -16.25 -0.38
C ILE A 40 -18.13 -16.39 -1.77
N SER A 41 -19.43 -16.08 -1.90
CA SER A 41 -20.09 -16.04 -3.21
C SER A 41 -19.54 -14.90 -4.06
N GLU A 42 -19.58 -15.07 -5.39
CA GLU A 42 -19.16 -14.03 -6.32
C GLU A 42 -19.89 -12.71 -6.07
N VAL A 43 -21.20 -12.76 -5.86
CA VAL A 43 -22.04 -11.59 -5.63
C VAL A 43 -21.61 -10.84 -4.38
N ALA A 44 -21.38 -11.54 -3.27
CA ALA A 44 -20.93 -10.92 -2.02
C ALA A 44 -19.53 -10.32 -2.14
N PHE A 45 -18.63 -10.99 -2.88
CA PHE A 45 -17.29 -10.47 -3.16
C PHE A 45 -17.34 -9.16 -3.97
N HIS A 46 -18.17 -9.12 -5.02
CA HIS A 46 -18.37 -7.91 -5.83
C HIS A 46 -18.97 -6.76 -5.03
N GLN A 47 -19.99 -7.05 -4.21
CA GLN A 47 -20.57 -6.05 -3.30
C GLN A 47 -19.53 -5.49 -2.34
N ALA A 48 -18.68 -6.35 -1.77
CA ALA A 48 -17.61 -5.92 -0.88
C ALA A 48 -16.61 -5.00 -1.56
N GLN A 49 -16.18 -5.32 -2.79
CA GLN A 49 -15.25 -4.50 -3.56
C GLN A 49 -15.86 -3.16 -3.98
N VAL A 50 -17.15 -3.10 -4.33
CA VAL A 50 -17.84 -1.84 -4.65
C VAL A 50 -17.96 -0.95 -3.42
N ILE A 51 -18.36 -1.51 -2.27
CA ILE A 51 -18.43 -0.77 -1.01
C ILE A 51 -17.04 -0.27 -0.60
N PHE A 52 -16.01 -1.11 -0.74
CA PHE A 52 -14.62 -0.74 -0.49
C PHE A 52 -14.15 0.41 -1.38
N MET A 53 -14.50 0.40 -2.66
CA MET A 53 -14.19 1.48 -3.59
C MET A 53 -14.84 2.81 -3.17
N ILE A 54 -16.11 2.78 -2.76
CA ILE A 54 -16.83 3.97 -2.25
C ILE A 54 -16.20 4.46 -0.95
N TRP A 55 -15.88 3.54 -0.04
CA TRP A 55 -15.22 3.84 1.23
C TRP A 55 -13.91 4.59 0.98
N ASN A 56 -13.02 4.08 0.12
CA ASN A 56 -11.73 4.70 -0.17
C ASN A 56 -11.87 6.10 -0.76
N ALA A 57 -12.85 6.31 -1.65
CA ALA A 57 -13.11 7.62 -2.25
C ALA A 57 -13.48 8.70 -1.21
N ILE A 58 -14.08 8.30 -0.09
CA ILE A 58 -14.48 9.20 1.01
C ILE A 58 -13.39 9.28 2.08
N ASN A 59 -12.87 8.12 2.47
CA ASN A 59 -11.95 7.93 3.59
C ASN A 59 -10.62 8.67 3.38
N ASP A 60 -10.04 8.56 2.18
CA ASP A 60 -8.71 9.10 1.92
C ASP A 60 -8.67 10.63 2.01
N PRO A 61 -9.61 11.39 1.40
CA PRO A 61 -9.71 12.83 1.63
C PRO A 61 -10.05 13.21 3.07
N LEU A 62 -10.94 12.45 3.72
CA LEU A 62 -11.42 12.75 5.07
C LEU A 62 -10.30 12.64 6.10
N PHE A 63 -9.50 11.57 6.08
CA PHE A 63 -8.40 11.41 7.03
C PHE A 63 -7.27 12.39 6.80
N GLY A 64 -6.98 12.76 5.55
CA GLY A 64 -6.06 13.86 5.27
C GLY A 64 -6.52 15.17 5.91
N TYR A 65 -7.81 15.51 5.74
CA TYR A 65 -8.40 16.70 6.34
C TYR A 65 -8.34 16.69 7.87
N ILE A 66 -8.72 15.58 8.50
CA ILE A 66 -8.75 15.45 9.97
C ILE A 66 -7.35 15.61 10.55
N GLN A 67 -6.33 15.01 9.93
CA GLN A 67 -4.96 15.12 10.43
C GLN A 67 -4.40 16.55 10.30
N ASP A 68 -4.81 17.29 9.28
CA ASP A 68 -4.33 18.66 9.03
C ASP A 68 -5.05 19.72 9.88
N ASN A 69 -6.34 19.54 10.19
CA ASN A 69 -7.17 20.58 10.82
C ASN A 69 -7.65 20.25 12.24
N SER A 70 -7.40 19.03 12.72
CA SER A 70 -7.82 18.65 14.07
C SER A 70 -6.99 19.38 15.12
N LYS A 71 -7.66 19.90 16.15
CA LYS A 71 -7.02 20.47 17.34
C LYS A 71 -6.53 19.39 18.31
N PHE A 72 -6.92 18.13 18.10
CA PHE A 72 -6.49 17.03 18.97
C PHE A 72 -5.05 16.65 18.66
N ALA A 73 -4.20 16.62 19.70
CA ALA A 73 -2.79 16.29 19.57
C ALA A 73 -2.56 14.89 18.94
N CYS A 74 -3.50 13.96 19.10
CA CYS A 74 -3.45 12.63 18.50
C CYS A 74 -3.61 12.61 16.97
N CYS A 75 -4.14 13.69 16.38
CA CYS A 75 -4.33 13.82 14.93
C CYS A 75 -3.41 14.90 14.34
N SER A 76 -3.20 16.00 15.09
CA SER A 76 -2.38 17.15 14.70
C SER A 76 -0.88 16.82 14.72
N ARG A 77 -0.41 16.07 15.73
CA ARG A 77 1.00 15.65 15.80
C ARG A 77 1.18 14.34 15.05
N ARG A 78 1.88 14.38 13.92
CA ARG A 78 2.06 13.23 13.00
C ARG A 78 2.61 11.98 13.68
N GLN A 79 3.58 12.16 14.58
CA GLN A 79 4.15 11.06 15.37
C GLN A 79 3.12 10.38 16.28
N PHE A 80 2.17 11.13 16.84
CA PHE A 80 1.10 10.60 17.69
C PHE A 80 0.02 9.94 16.86
N SER A 81 -0.30 10.45 15.68
CA SER A 81 -1.17 9.76 14.72
C SER A 81 -0.61 8.37 14.37
N ILE A 82 0.70 8.24 14.17
CA ILE A 82 1.35 6.94 13.95
C ILE A 82 1.32 6.09 15.23
N LEU A 83 1.63 6.67 16.39
CA LEU A 83 1.69 5.95 17.67
C LEU A 83 0.33 5.35 18.08
N TYR A 84 -0.74 6.13 17.99
CA TYR A 84 -2.09 5.70 18.35
C TYR A 84 -2.78 4.92 17.21
N GLY A 85 -2.44 5.22 15.96
CA GLY A 85 -2.95 4.50 14.80
C GLY A 85 -2.37 3.09 14.67
N ALA A 86 -1.13 2.85 15.12
CA ALA A 86 -0.45 1.58 14.94
C ALA A 86 -1.14 0.36 15.59
N PRO A 87 -1.54 0.40 16.88
CA PRO A 87 -2.26 -0.72 17.49
C PRO A 87 -3.59 -1.00 16.78
N LEU A 88 -4.32 0.05 16.41
CA LEU A 88 -5.58 -0.09 15.69
C LEU A 88 -5.35 -0.71 14.31
N TYR A 89 -4.33 -0.25 13.58
CA TYR A 89 -3.98 -0.77 12.27
C TYR A 89 -3.58 -2.25 12.33
N ALA A 90 -2.82 -2.65 13.34
CA ALA A 90 -2.48 -4.05 13.58
C ALA A 90 -3.71 -4.91 13.93
N LEU A 91 -4.66 -4.39 14.72
CA LEU A 91 -5.92 -5.08 14.98
C LEU A 91 -6.75 -5.25 13.71
N ALA A 92 -6.85 -4.21 12.87
CA ALA A 92 -7.54 -4.28 11.60
C ALA A 92 -6.88 -5.25 10.61
N PHE A 93 -5.55 -5.33 10.61
CA PHE A 93 -4.82 -6.36 9.88
C PHE A 93 -5.19 -7.77 10.32
N LEU A 94 -5.48 -8.01 11.60
CA LEU A 94 -5.85 -9.35 12.09
C LEU A 94 -7.29 -9.76 11.76
N LEU A 95 -8.20 -8.80 11.53
CA LEU A 95 -9.61 -9.07 11.25
C LEU A 95 -9.90 -10.14 10.19
N PRO A 96 -9.30 -10.12 8.97
CA PRO A 96 -9.58 -11.13 7.95
C PRO A 96 -9.15 -12.55 8.36
N TRP A 97 -8.05 -12.69 9.12
CA TRP A 97 -7.40 -13.98 9.37
C TRP A 97 -8.14 -14.85 10.39
N PHE A 98 -9.10 -14.30 11.12
CA PHE A 98 -9.92 -15.03 12.08
C PHE A 98 -11.37 -15.08 11.62
N PRO A 99 -11.94 -16.28 11.38
CA PRO A 99 -13.33 -16.41 10.98
C PRO A 99 -14.26 -15.98 12.13
N TRP A 100 -15.32 -15.24 11.83
CA TRP A 100 -16.30 -14.83 12.84
C TRP A 100 -17.25 -15.98 13.21
N LYS A 101 -17.41 -16.95 12.31
CA LYS A 101 -18.21 -18.15 12.45
C LYS A 101 -17.65 -19.22 11.51
N HIS A 102 -18.06 -20.48 11.68
CA HIS A 102 -18.06 -21.42 10.56
C HIS A 102 -19.03 -20.92 9.49
N TYR A 103 -18.48 -20.52 8.34
CA TYR A 103 -19.25 -20.09 7.18
C TYR A 103 -19.75 -21.31 6.40
N GLU A 104 -21.00 -21.22 5.94
CA GLU A 104 -21.56 -22.12 4.94
C GLU A 104 -21.44 -21.47 3.55
N GLU A 105 -21.56 -22.26 2.48
CA GLU A 105 -21.46 -21.75 1.10
C GLU A 105 -22.53 -20.67 0.85
N GLY A 106 -22.07 -19.48 0.43
CA GLY A 106 -22.95 -18.35 0.15
C GLY A 106 -23.45 -17.57 1.37
N ASP A 107 -22.91 -17.80 2.58
CA ASP A 107 -23.29 -17.05 3.78
C ASP A 107 -22.98 -15.55 3.63
N TRP A 108 -23.99 -14.70 3.78
CA TRP A 108 -23.87 -13.23 3.67
C TRP A 108 -22.87 -12.65 4.69
N LEU A 109 -22.68 -13.33 5.82
CA LEU A 109 -21.76 -12.91 6.86
C LEU A 109 -20.30 -12.90 6.38
N SER A 110 -19.93 -13.79 5.46
CA SER A 110 -18.60 -13.81 4.83
C SER A 110 -18.33 -12.54 4.02
N GLY A 111 -19.36 -12.02 3.34
CA GLY A 111 -19.32 -10.73 2.63
C GLY A 111 -19.19 -9.56 3.58
N LEU A 112 -19.95 -9.53 4.68
CA LEU A 112 -19.82 -8.50 5.71
C LEU A 112 -18.41 -8.53 6.35
N HIS A 113 -17.88 -9.72 6.62
CA HIS A 113 -16.52 -9.90 7.14
C HIS A 113 -15.48 -9.30 6.19
N LEU A 114 -15.60 -9.54 4.88
CA LEU A 114 -14.71 -8.95 3.88
C LEU A 114 -14.83 -7.42 3.84
N ILE A 115 -16.05 -6.87 3.86
CA ILE A 115 -16.29 -5.43 3.86
C ILE A 115 -15.59 -4.76 5.05
N VAL A 116 -15.83 -5.28 6.25
CA VAL A 116 -15.26 -4.72 7.47
C VAL A 116 -13.74 -4.86 7.47
N ALA A 117 -13.20 -6.00 7.04
CA ALA A 117 -11.76 -6.21 6.95
C ALA A 117 -11.09 -5.24 5.97
N LEU A 118 -11.62 -5.09 4.75
CA LEU A 118 -11.08 -4.18 3.74
C LEU A 118 -11.15 -2.71 4.19
N CYS A 119 -12.32 -2.26 4.66
CA CYS A 119 -12.53 -0.87 5.04
C CYS A 119 -11.71 -0.49 6.29
N ALA A 120 -11.64 -1.36 7.29
CA ALA A 120 -10.85 -1.11 8.49
C ALA A 120 -9.33 -1.12 8.19
N PHE A 121 -8.87 -2.10 7.41
CA PHE A 121 -7.45 -2.22 7.06
C PHE A 121 -6.97 -1.04 6.22
N ASP A 122 -7.63 -0.73 5.11
CA ASP A 122 -7.24 0.39 4.24
C ASP A 122 -7.49 1.74 4.92
N GLY A 123 -8.57 1.86 5.70
CA GLY A 123 -8.86 3.06 6.47
C GLY A 123 -7.70 3.44 7.39
N LEU A 124 -7.26 2.49 8.22
CA LEU A 124 -6.17 2.72 9.17
C LEU A 124 -4.80 2.77 8.50
N LEU A 125 -4.61 2.02 7.40
CA LEU A 125 -3.45 2.18 6.53
C LEU A 125 -3.34 3.62 6.03
N THR A 126 -4.42 4.18 5.48
CA THR A 126 -4.43 5.56 4.99
C THR A 126 -4.14 6.53 6.13
N PHE A 127 -4.75 6.35 7.30
CA PHE A 127 -4.48 7.21 8.46
C PHE A 127 -2.99 7.19 8.86
N VAL A 128 -2.37 6.02 9.00
CA VAL A 128 -0.95 5.91 9.38
C VAL A 128 -0.02 6.39 8.25
N LEU A 129 -0.30 6.03 7.01
CA LEU A 129 0.52 6.35 5.85
C LEU A 129 0.52 7.85 5.53
N LEU A 130 -0.64 8.52 5.65
CA LEU A 130 -0.72 9.98 5.48
C LEU A 130 0.13 10.70 6.53
N ALA A 131 0.07 10.28 7.79
CA ALA A 131 0.90 10.82 8.85
C ALA A 131 2.40 10.58 8.58
N GLN A 132 2.76 9.40 8.06
CA GLN A 132 4.12 9.09 7.66
C GLN A 132 4.61 9.99 6.50
N CYS A 133 3.79 10.18 5.46
CA CYS A 133 4.11 11.06 4.34
C CYS A 133 4.32 12.52 4.78
N ALA A 134 3.48 13.03 5.69
CA ALA A 134 3.65 14.36 6.26
C ALA A 134 4.96 14.44 7.08
N LEU A 135 5.22 13.45 7.93
CA LEU A 135 6.42 13.36 8.75
C LEU A 135 7.71 13.33 7.90
N PHE A 136 7.70 12.69 6.74
CA PHE A 136 8.82 12.71 5.79
C PHE A 136 9.20 14.14 5.35
N ALA A 137 8.19 14.96 5.07
CA ALA A 137 8.39 16.35 4.64
C ALA A 137 8.92 17.23 5.79
N GLU A 138 8.52 16.93 7.03
CA GLU A 138 8.86 17.70 8.23
C GLU A 138 10.23 17.34 8.86
N ILE A 139 10.69 16.09 8.77
CA ILE A 139 11.95 15.63 9.39
C ILE A 139 13.18 16.35 8.80
N SER A 140 13.16 16.67 7.51
CA SER A 140 14.31 17.32 6.86
C SER A 140 13.92 18.27 5.73
N THR A 141 14.42 19.50 5.83
CA THR A 141 14.42 20.51 4.76
C THR A 141 15.60 20.36 3.79
N ARG A 142 16.69 19.68 4.20
CA ARG A 142 17.90 19.50 3.38
C ARG A 142 17.78 18.30 2.44
N HIS A 143 18.23 18.48 1.20
CA HIS A 143 18.16 17.46 0.14
C HIS A 143 18.96 16.20 0.49
N GLU A 144 20.19 16.33 1.00
CA GLU A 144 21.04 15.17 1.35
C GLU A 144 20.43 14.27 2.43
N SER A 145 19.82 14.87 3.45
CA SER A 145 19.15 14.13 4.53
C SER A 145 17.86 13.44 4.05
N ARG A 146 17.16 13.99 3.04
CA ARG A 146 16.03 13.31 2.38
C ARG A 146 16.48 12.09 1.59
N LEU A 147 17.60 12.19 0.88
CA LEU A 147 18.19 11.04 0.18
C LEU A 147 18.58 9.93 1.16
N GLN A 148 19.09 10.28 2.34
CA GLN A 148 19.36 9.29 3.39
C GLN A 148 18.07 8.61 3.87
N LEU A 149 17.02 9.36 4.23
CA LEU A 149 15.71 8.81 4.63
C LEU A 149 15.15 7.82 3.59
N ILE A 150 15.25 8.16 2.31
CA ILE A 150 14.82 7.28 1.21
C ILE A 150 15.61 5.97 1.24
N LYS A 151 16.94 6.01 1.42
CA LYS A 151 17.77 4.80 1.51
C LYS A 151 17.35 3.89 2.68
N TYR A 152 17.13 4.46 3.87
CA TYR A 152 16.64 3.68 5.02
C TYR A 152 15.26 3.08 4.76
N ASN A 153 14.36 3.83 4.12
CA ASN A 153 13.04 3.33 3.74
C ASN A 153 13.11 2.18 2.73
N GLN A 154 14.01 2.24 1.75
CA GLN A 154 14.16 1.14 0.80
C GLN A 154 14.64 -0.15 1.47
N VAL A 155 15.59 -0.05 2.40
CA VAL A 155 16.03 -1.19 3.21
C VAL A 155 14.87 -1.71 4.08
N ALA A 156 14.09 -0.82 4.70
CA ALA A 156 12.93 -1.20 5.48
C ALA A 156 11.85 -1.91 4.64
N THR A 157 11.56 -1.42 3.43
CA THR A 157 10.63 -2.07 2.48
C THR A 157 11.15 -3.44 2.05
N LEU A 158 12.44 -3.57 1.76
CA LEU A 158 13.08 -4.84 1.40
C LEU A 158 12.94 -5.86 2.53
N ILE A 159 13.28 -5.48 3.76
CA ILE A 159 13.14 -6.38 4.92
C ILE A 159 11.65 -6.71 5.15
N GLY A 160 10.77 -5.71 5.05
CA GLY A 160 9.34 -5.91 5.24
C GLY A 160 8.74 -6.88 4.22
N SER A 161 9.23 -6.86 2.98
CA SER A 161 8.75 -7.73 1.90
C SER A 161 9.17 -9.19 2.08
N THR A 162 10.22 -9.47 2.88
CA THR A 162 10.60 -10.85 3.26
C THR A 162 9.56 -11.55 4.15
N SER A 163 8.63 -10.79 4.76
CA SER A 163 7.57 -11.35 5.60
C SER A 163 6.74 -12.43 4.90
N ILE A 164 6.54 -12.32 3.59
CA ILE A 164 5.79 -13.30 2.79
C ILE A 164 6.55 -14.60 2.61
N LEU A 165 7.87 -14.52 2.43
CA LEU A 165 8.72 -15.71 2.33
C LEU A 165 8.60 -16.52 3.62
N PHE A 166 8.75 -15.87 4.77
CA PHE A 166 8.63 -16.54 6.07
C PHE A 166 7.20 -16.99 6.36
N CYS A 167 6.19 -16.20 5.98
CA CYS A 167 4.79 -16.59 6.09
C CYS A 167 4.51 -17.88 5.31
N GLY A 168 4.96 -17.96 4.06
CA GLY A 168 4.82 -19.15 3.22
C GLY A 168 5.54 -20.37 3.81
N LEU A 169 6.79 -20.20 4.24
CA LEU A 169 7.59 -21.30 4.81
C LEU A 169 7.02 -21.85 6.14
N ILE A 170 6.47 -20.99 6.99
CA ILE A 170 5.95 -21.39 8.31
C ILE A 170 4.51 -21.93 8.21
N SER A 171 3.67 -21.32 7.37
CA SER A 171 2.27 -21.71 7.21
C SER A 171 2.02 -22.78 6.16
N ASP A 172 3.08 -23.19 5.45
CA ASP A 172 2.97 -24.05 4.29
C ASP A 172 1.99 -23.46 3.25
N ASN A 173 2.15 -22.17 2.94
CA ASN A 173 1.28 -21.44 2.01
C ASN A 173 -0.22 -21.56 2.34
N MET A 174 -0.58 -21.31 3.60
CA MET A 174 -1.94 -21.42 4.17
C MET A 174 -2.50 -22.85 4.32
N GLU A 175 -1.77 -23.91 4.04
CA GLU A 175 -2.24 -25.28 4.34
C GLU A 175 -2.39 -25.48 5.85
N ASN A 176 -1.41 -25.02 6.62
CA ASN A 176 -1.44 -25.02 8.08
C ASN A 176 -2.00 -23.69 8.62
N PHE A 177 -3.33 -23.56 8.60
CA PHE A 177 -4.00 -22.31 8.96
C PHE A 177 -3.70 -21.80 10.39
N ALA A 178 -3.51 -22.69 11.36
CA ALA A 178 -3.15 -22.29 12.72
C ALA A 178 -1.75 -21.64 12.79
N HIS A 179 -0.78 -22.17 12.04
CA HIS A 179 0.57 -21.61 11.93
C HIS A 179 0.54 -20.27 11.17
N PHE A 180 -0.31 -20.15 10.14
CA PHE A 180 -0.57 -18.88 9.47
C PHE A 180 -1.09 -17.83 10.46
N GLN A 181 -2.14 -18.14 11.22
CA GLN A 181 -2.72 -17.23 12.20
C GLN A 181 -1.69 -16.80 13.25
N ALA A 182 -0.94 -17.75 13.83
CA ALA A 182 0.10 -17.45 14.80
C ALA A 182 1.18 -16.51 14.21
N PHE A 183 1.59 -16.73 12.97
CA PHE A 183 2.54 -15.86 12.28
C PHE A 183 1.97 -14.46 12.01
N THR A 184 0.70 -14.35 11.61
CA THR A 184 0.07 -13.02 11.43
C THR A 184 -0.02 -12.24 12.74
N VAL A 185 -0.30 -12.90 13.87
CA VAL A 185 -0.28 -12.26 15.20
C VAL A 185 1.13 -11.78 15.55
N LEU A 186 2.16 -12.58 15.28
CA LEU A 186 3.56 -12.18 15.46
C LEU A 186 3.91 -10.95 14.62
N VAL A 187 3.52 -10.94 13.33
CA VAL A 187 3.75 -9.80 12.43
C VAL A 187 3.00 -8.55 12.90
N ALA A 188 1.75 -8.69 13.37
CA ALA A 188 0.98 -7.58 13.92
C ALA A 188 1.66 -6.96 15.16
N ALA A 189 2.15 -7.80 16.06
CA ALA A 189 2.90 -7.36 17.25
C ALA A 189 4.21 -6.65 16.87
N LEU A 190 4.97 -7.23 15.95
CA LEU A 190 6.23 -6.64 15.46
C LEU A 190 5.98 -5.31 14.74
N ALA A 191 4.98 -5.24 13.86
CA ALA A 191 4.61 -4.02 13.15
C ALA A 191 4.17 -2.91 14.12
N THR A 192 3.38 -3.26 15.14
CA THR A 192 3.00 -2.32 16.21
C THR A 192 4.22 -1.80 16.94
N ALA A 193 5.16 -2.68 17.33
CA ALA A 193 6.39 -2.28 18.00
C ALA A 193 7.24 -1.33 17.12
N CYS A 194 7.37 -1.63 15.82
CA CYS A 194 8.08 -0.79 14.86
C CYS A 194 7.45 0.60 14.71
N MET A 195 6.13 0.69 14.55
CA MET A 195 5.45 1.98 14.41
C MET A 195 5.41 2.77 15.73
N CYS A 196 5.23 2.10 16.87
CA CYS A 196 5.35 2.72 18.18
C CYS A 196 6.76 3.28 18.42
N TYR A 197 7.80 2.61 17.90
CA TYR A 197 9.16 3.13 17.91
C TYR A 197 9.27 4.42 17.09
N THR A 198 8.68 4.46 15.89
CA THR A 198 8.60 5.71 15.11
C THR A 198 7.89 6.81 15.89
N GLY A 199 6.73 6.54 16.47
CA GLY A 199 5.93 7.53 17.19
C GLY A 199 6.58 8.07 18.47
N LYS A 200 7.52 7.33 19.09
CA LYS A 200 8.24 7.75 20.30
C LYS A 200 9.57 8.44 20.01
N TYR A 201 10.27 8.03 18.96
CA TYR A 201 11.65 8.45 18.70
C TYR A 201 11.80 9.35 17.47
N SER A 202 10.75 9.54 16.66
CA SER A 202 10.80 10.42 15.51
C SER A 202 10.42 11.85 15.91
N ILE A 203 11.41 12.73 16.01
CA ILE A 203 11.19 14.14 16.39
C ILE A 203 11.07 14.98 15.11
N SER A 204 9.94 15.69 14.96
CA SER A 204 9.73 16.68 13.90
C SER A 204 10.45 18.00 14.25
N GLN A 205 11.06 18.66 13.25
CA GLN A 205 11.74 19.95 13.44
C GLN A 205 10.77 21.07 13.87
N TYR A 206 9.48 20.92 13.57
CA TYR A 206 8.44 21.87 14.00
C TYR A 206 8.16 21.78 15.50
N GLU A 207 8.21 20.59 16.09
CA GLU A 207 8.00 20.43 17.54
C GLU A 207 9.19 20.96 18.34
N GLN A 208 10.42 20.86 17.81
CA GLN A 208 11.59 21.56 18.37
C GLN A 208 11.42 23.09 18.34
N ARG A 209 10.69 23.63 17.36
CA ARG A 209 10.35 25.05 17.30
C ARG A 209 9.19 25.40 18.22
N GLU A 210 8.12 24.62 18.29
CA GLU A 210 6.99 24.86 19.20
C GLU A 210 7.42 24.82 20.67
N VAL A 211 8.26 23.86 21.09
CA VAL A 211 8.81 23.82 22.46
C VAL A 211 9.67 25.06 22.78
N CYS A 212 10.31 25.67 21.77
CA CYS A 212 11.06 26.93 21.92
C CYS A 212 10.17 28.19 21.82
N THR A 213 8.97 28.09 21.23
CA THR A 213 8.11 29.24 20.85
C THR A 213 6.79 29.27 21.64
N GLU A 214 6.58 28.37 22.60
CA GLU A 214 5.44 28.41 23.55
C GLU A 214 5.34 29.71 24.38
N ASN A 215 6.31 30.63 24.27
CA ASN A 215 6.26 31.95 24.91
C ASN A 215 5.75 33.09 24.03
N THR A 216 5.40 32.88 22.76
CA THR A 216 4.96 34.02 21.94
C THR A 216 4.05 33.60 20.77
N HIS A 217 2.79 34.04 20.87
CA HIS A 217 1.75 34.09 19.84
C HIS A 217 0.89 32.84 19.59
N LEU A 218 -0.24 32.80 20.31
CA LEU A 218 -1.50 32.24 19.84
C LEU A 218 -2.13 33.21 18.83
N GLU A 219 -1.81 33.08 17.55
CA GLU A 219 -2.66 33.62 16.48
C GLU A 219 -3.57 32.51 15.95
N ASN A 220 -4.87 32.67 16.21
CA ASN A 220 -5.94 31.87 15.62
C ASN A 220 -5.92 32.05 14.10
N SER A 221 -5.46 31.04 13.37
CA SER A 221 -5.80 30.87 11.96
C SER A 221 -7.11 30.09 11.87
N ASP A 222 -8.23 30.81 11.84
CA ASP A 222 -9.51 30.27 11.40
C ASP A 222 -9.46 30.05 9.88
N GLY A 223 -8.88 28.92 9.48
CA GLY A 223 -8.93 28.42 8.10
C GLY A 223 -10.15 27.53 7.89
N ALA A 224 -11.36 28.09 7.96
CA ALA A 224 -12.57 27.34 7.61
C ALA A 224 -12.47 26.86 6.15
N LEU A 225 -12.47 25.54 5.97
CA LEU A 225 -12.18 24.91 4.69
C LEU A 225 -13.41 24.99 3.77
N SER A 226 -13.28 25.73 2.68
CA SER A 226 -14.32 25.81 1.67
C SER A 226 -14.25 24.57 0.78
N TRP A 227 -15.15 23.59 0.96
CA TRP A 227 -15.24 22.41 0.08
C TRP A 227 -15.29 22.78 -1.42
N SER A 228 -15.83 23.95 -1.75
CA SER A 228 -15.83 24.48 -3.11
C SER A 228 -14.42 24.78 -3.65
N SER A 229 -13.45 25.18 -2.81
CA SER A 229 -12.08 25.42 -3.24
C SER A 229 -11.35 24.12 -3.52
N VAL A 230 -11.56 23.07 -2.70
CA VAL A 230 -11.01 21.73 -2.92
C VAL A 230 -11.54 21.16 -4.24
N ILE A 231 -12.86 21.22 -4.45
CA ILE A 231 -13.47 20.74 -5.70
C ILE A 231 -12.96 21.53 -6.91
N SER A 232 -12.83 22.85 -6.80
CA SER A 232 -12.29 23.70 -7.87
C SER A 232 -10.84 23.36 -8.21
N LEU A 233 -10.00 23.09 -7.20
CA LEU A 233 -8.59 22.75 -7.36
C LEU A 233 -8.41 21.34 -7.92
N THR A 234 -9.17 20.36 -7.44
CA THR A 234 -9.21 19.01 -8.00
C THR A 234 -9.63 19.05 -9.47
N LYS A 235 -10.66 19.84 -9.81
CA LYS A 235 -11.08 20.04 -11.19
C LYS A 235 -9.97 20.65 -12.06
N GLN A 236 -9.23 21.60 -11.53
CA GLN A 236 -8.09 22.22 -12.22
C GLN A 236 -6.99 21.19 -12.52
N ILE A 237 -6.61 20.36 -11.54
CA ILE A 237 -5.61 19.29 -11.70
C ILE A 237 -6.09 18.26 -12.73
N MET A 238 -7.36 17.85 -12.66
CA MET A 238 -7.97 16.92 -13.62
C MET A 238 -8.03 17.46 -15.06
N THR A 239 -7.92 18.78 -15.25
CA THR A 239 -7.91 19.40 -16.58
C THR A 239 -6.51 19.41 -17.20
N ASP A 240 -5.45 19.16 -16.41
CA ASP A 240 -4.10 19.09 -16.95
C ASP A 240 -3.88 17.80 -17.76
N LYS A 241 -3.43 17.96 -19.01
CA LYS A 241 -3.19 16.84 -19.93
C LYS A 241 -2.11 15.89 -19.41
N ASN A 242 -1.04 16.43 -18.81
CA ASN A 242 0.06 15.60 -18.31
C ASN A 242 -0.42 14.76 -17.13
N PHE A 243 -1.23 15.36 -16.25
CA PHE A 243 -1.86 14.65 -15.14
C PHE A 243 -2.82 13.56 -15.64
N LEU A 244 -3.63 13.84 -16.67
CA LEU A 244 -4.57 12.85 -17.22
C LEU A 244 -3.85 11.64 -17.83
N PHE A 245 -2.80 11.85 -18.63
CA PHE A 245 -2.00 10.77 -19.20
C PHE A 245 -1.34 9.92 -18.11
N PHE A 246 -0.79 10.59 -17.10
CA PHE A 246 -0.16 9.95 -15.96
C PHE A 246 -1.16 9.12 -15.14
N VAL A 247 -2.30 9.69 -14.77
CA VAL A 247 -3.36 9.00 -14.02
C VAL A 247 -3.86 7.77 -14.79
N THR A 248 -4.03 7.89 -16.11
CA THR A 248 -4.47 6.77 -16.96
C THR A 248 -3.44 5.64 -16.94
N MET A 249 -2.15 5.96 -17.15
CA MET A 249 -1.07 4.97 -17.06
C MET A 249 -1.01 4.33 -15.67
N ASN A 250 -1.15 5.13 -14.63
CA ASN A 250 -1.10 4.65 -13.24
C ASN A 250 -2.27 3.73 -12.89
N PHE A 251 -3.48 4.05 -13.37
CA PHE A 251 -4.65 3.19 -13.22
C PHE A 251 -4.35 1.77 -13.70
N PHE A 252 -3.84 1.61 -14.93
CA PHE A 252 -3.51 0.29 -15.47
C PHE A 252 -2.36 -0.39 -14.72
N GLN A 253 -1.38 0.38 -14.25
CA GLN A 253 -0.28 -0.17 -13.49
C GLN A 253 -0.71 -0.70 -12.13
N VAL A 254 -1.54 0.05 -11.40
CA VAL A 254 -2.11 -0.37 -10.11
C VAL A 254 -3.07 -1.54 -10.30
N PHE A 255 -3.89 -1.52 -11.35
CA PHE A 255 -4.75 -2.64 -11.73
C PHE A 255 -3.93 -3.93 -11.92
N HIS A 256 -2.86 -3.87 -12.73
CA HIS A 256 -2.00 -5.01 -12.98
C HIS A 256 -1.26 -5.46 -11.72
N LEU A 257 -0.86 -4.53 -10.86
CA LEU A 257 -0.22 -4.88 -9.59
C LEU A 257 -1.19 -5.60 -8.64
N ALA A 258 -2.43 -5.13 -8.53
CA ALA A 258 -3.48 -5.78 -7.74
C ALA A 258 -3.78 -7.18 -8.29
N PHE A 259 -3.90 -7.32 -9.61
CA PHE A 259 -4.02 -8.61 -10.30
C PHE A 259 -2.89 -9.58 -9.90
N CYS A 260 -1.64 -9.18 -10.07
CA CYS A 260 -0.51 -10.04 -9.76
C CYS A 260 -0.43 -10.37 -8.27
N ASN A 261 -0.63 -9.39 -7.39
CA ASN A 261 -0.48 -9.61 -5.96
C ASN A 261 -1.56 -10.53 -5.40
N ASN A 262 -2.81 -10.35 -5.81
CA ASN A 262 -3.95 -11.08 -5.24
C ASN A 262 -4.10 -12.52 -5.79
N PHE A 263 -3.71 -12.77 -7.05
CA PHE A 263 -4.00 -14.05 -7.72
C PHE A 263 -2.76 -14.90 -8.01
N MET A 264 -1.53 -14.41 -7.81
CA MET A 264 -0.31 -15.19 -8.09
C MET A 264 -0.31 -16.54 -7.36
N MET A 265 -0.79 -16.56 -6.11
CA MET A 265 -0.88 -17.80 -5.34
C MET A 265 -1.90 -18.77 -5.95
N ILE A 266 -3.11 -18.29 -6.25
CA ILE A 266 -4.19 -19.07 -6.88
C ILE A 266 -3.72 -19.65 -8.23
N PHE A 267 -3.07 -18.83 -9.06
CA PHE A 267 -2.56 -19.31 -10.35
C PHE A 267 -1.46 -20.33 -10.17
N ALA A 268 -0.55 -20.12 -9.23
CA ALA A 268 0.51 -21.09 -8.97
C ALA A 268 -0.02 -22.40 -8.39
N ASP A 269 -1.06 -22.40 -7.56
CA ASP A 269 -1.73 -23.64 -7.09
C ASP A 269 -2.35 -24.45 -8.23
N ASN A 270 -2.93 -23.78 -9.24
CA ASN A 270 -3.66 -24.45 -10.31
C ASN A 270 -2.82 -24.75 -11.56
N LEU A 271 -1.79 -23.95 -11.84
CA LEU A 271 -0.97 -24.07 -13.04
C LEU A 271 0.33 -24.85 -12.81
N ILE A 272 0.82 -24.92 -11.57
CA ILE A 272 2.02 -25.69 -11.23
C ILE A 272 1.56 -26.96 -10.52
N PRO A 273 1.76 -28.13 -11.14
CA PRO A 273 1.40 -29.37 -10.47
C PRO A 273 2.34 -29.62 -9.27
N ASN A 274 1.76 -30.17 -8.19
CA ASN A 274 2.40 -30.30 -6.87
C ASN A 274 3.62 -31.23 -6.86
N ASP A 275 3.80 -32.02 -7.91
CA ASP A 275 4.93 -32.93 -8.14
C ASP A 275 6.19 -32.20 -8.61
N VAL A 276 6.08 -31.00 -9.19
CA VAL A 276 7.21 -30.25 -9.75
C VAL A 276 7.85 -29.29 -8.74
N PHE A 277 7.08 -28.63 -7.88
CA PHE A 277 7.61 -27.73 -6.85
C PHE A 277 7.14 -28.11 -5.46
N SER A 278 8.09 -28.36 -4.56
CA SER A 278 7.80 -28.45 -3.12
C SER A 278 7.28 -27.11 -2.60
N SER A 279 6.47 -27.15 -1.54
CA SER A 279 5.90 -25.94 -0.95
C SER A 279 6.96 -24.91 -0.49
N SER A 280 8.12 -25.38 -0.05
CA SER A 280 9.26 -24.50 0.26
C SER A 280 9.74 -23.72 -0.97
N ILE A 281 9.82 -24.36 -2.14
CA ILE A 281 10.22 -23.68 -3.39
C ILE A 281 9.15 -22.68 -3.81
N ARG A 282 7.87 -23.01 -3.65
CA ARG A 282 6.76 -22.08 -3.93
C ARG A 282 6.83 -20.85 -3.02
N SER A 283 7.11 -21.04 -1.73
CA SER A 283 7.31 -19.95 -0.76
C SER A 283 8.49 -19.06 -1.12
N ILE A 284 9.61 -19.65 -1.56
CA ILE A 284 10.78 -18.90 -2.05
C ILE A 284 10.42 -18.10 -3.31
N MET A 285 9.69 -18.72 -4.26
CA MET A 285 9.22 -18.04 -5.46
C MET A 285 8.33 -16.86 -5.10
N TYR A 286 7.33 -17.03 -4.24
CA TYR A 286 6.45 -15.93 -3.83
C TYR A 286 7.22 -14.82 -3.13
N GLY A 287 8.13 -15.17 -2.21
CA GLY A 287 9.02 -14.23 -1.55
C GLY A 287 9.89 -13.45 -2.53
N ALA A 288 10.54 -14.13 -3.47
CA ALA A 288 11.34 -13.50 -4.51
C ALA A 288 10.54 -12.49 -5.34
N GLY A 289 9.25 -12.75 -5.56
CA GLY A 289 8.34 -11.84 -6.28
C GLY A 289 8.14 -10.48 -5.59
N PHE A 290 8.37 -10.42 -4.28
CA PHE A 290 8.31 -9.19 -3.48
C PHE A 290 9.68 -8.61 -3.14
N ILE A 291 10.73 -9.44 -3.08
CA ILE A 291 12.09 -9.03 -2.74
C ILE A 291 12.84 -8.50 -3.98
N CYS A 292 12.82 -9.22 -5.09
CA CYS A 292 13.54 -8.86 -6.31
C CYS A 292 13.18 -7.46 -6.85
N PRO A 293 11.91 -7.01 -6.84
CA PRO A 293 11.58 -5.66 -7.26
C PRO A 293 12.23 -4.56 -6.43
N GLN A 294 12.38 -4.79 -5.12
CA GLN A 294 12.99 -3.82 -4.22
C GLN A 294 14.48 -3.69 -4.49
N VAL A 295 15.17 -4.81 -4.74
CA VAL A 295 16.59 -4.81 -5.16
C VAL A 295 16.75 -4.13 -6.52
N GLY A 296 15.87 -4.46 -7.48
CA GLY A 296 15.86 -3.85 -8.81
C GLY A 296 15.62 -2.35 -8.77
N SER A 297 14.69 -1.86 -7.96
CA SER A 297 14.43 -0.43 -7.82
C SER A 297 15.66 0.36 -7.36
N TYR A 298 16.46 -0.24 -6.48
CA TYR A 298 17.70 0.35 -5.99
C TYR A 298 18.75 0.51 -7.09
N THR A 299 18.88 -0.47 -7.99
CA THR A 299 19.78 -0.39 -9.14
C THR A 299 19.23 0.49 -10.27
N PHE A 300 17.91 0.47 -10.53
CA PHE A 300 17.26 1.26 -11.57
C PHE A 300 17.21 2.76 -11.28
N LEU A 301 17.10 3.17 -10.01
CA LEU A 301 17.23 4.58 -9.59
C LEU A 301 18.56 5.22 -10.05
N PHE A 302 19.58 4.40 -10.36
CA PHE A 302 20.90 4.86 -10.82
C PHE A 302 21.16 4.64 -12.32
N GLN A 303 20.27 3.96 -13.06
CA GLN A 303 20.54 3.58 -14.46
C GLN A 303 19.36 3.89 -15.38
N ASN A 304 19.48 5.05 -16.06
CA ASN A 304 18.78 5.54 -17.26
C ASN A 304 17.37 4.99 -17.58
N MET A 305 16.40 5.91 -17.71
CA MET A 305 15.00 5.75 -18.17
C MET A 305 14.77 4.98 -19.51
N LYS A 306 15.79 4.52 -20.22
CA LYS A 306 15.65 3.81 -21.51
C LYS A 306 15.19 2.35 -21.37
N THR A 307 15.30 1.75 -20.17
CA THR A 307 14.92 0.37 -19.87
C THR A 307 13.40 0.15 -19.80
N TYR A 308 12.61 1.21 -19.70
CA TYR A 308 11.14 1.14 -19.67
C TYR A 308 10.53 0.71 -21.01
N CYS A 309 11.10 1.17 -22.12
CA CYS A 309 10.63 0.78 -23.45
C CYS A 309 10.92 -0.69 -23.75
N SER A 310 12.05 -1.23 -23.25
CA SER A 310 12.37 -2.65 -23.41
C SER A 310 11.45 -3.58 -22.62
N ASP A 311 10.89 -3.12 -21.49
CA ASP A 311 9.99 -3.92 -20.64
C ASP A 311 8.60 -4.12 -21.28
N PHE A 312 8.07 -3.08 -21.92
CA PHE A 312 6.84 -3.20 -22.70
C PHE A 312 7.03 -4.14 -23.91
N ILE A 313 8.20 -4.08 -24.56
CA ILE A 313 8.55 -4.95 -25.69
C ILE A 313 8.73 -6.40 -25.23
N MET A 314 9.35 -6.66 -24.07
CA MET A 314 9.46 -8.01 -23.50
C MET A 314 8.08 -8.61 -23.16
N LYS A 315 7.14 -7.81 -22.65
CA LYS A 315 5.76 -8.25 -22.38
C LYS A 315 5.00 -8.64 -23.65
N VAL A 316 5.25 -7.96 -24.77
CA VAL A 316 4.65 -8.30 -26.09
C VAL A 316 5.29 -9.57 -26.68
N TYR A 317 6.58 -9.81 -26.41
CA TYR A 317 7.30 -10.96 -26.96
C TYR A 317 7.01 -12.28 -26.23
N ILE A 318 6.65 -12.21 -24.95
CA ILE A 318 6.35 -13.38 -24.12
C ILE A 318 4.89 -13.80 -24.34
N ARG A 319 4.65 -14.53 -25.43
CA ARG A 319 3.33 -14.96 -25.91
C ARG A 319 2.81 -16.27 -25.28
N THR A 320 3.58 -16.92 -24.42
CA THR A 320 3.17 -18.15 -23.71
C THR A 320 2.81 -17.85 -22.26
N MET A 321 1.60 -18.19 -21.83
CA MET A 321 1.12 -18.03 -20.44
C MET A 321 1.70 -19.14 -19.53
N ASN A 322 3.02 -19.13 -19.32
CA ASN A 322 3.67 -20.00 -18.33
C ASN A 322 3.75 -19.27 -16.97
N THR A 323 3.67 -19.99 -15.86
CA THR A 323 3.70 -19.41 -14.49
C THR A 323 4.95 -18.57 -14.21
N LEU A 324 6.07 -18.93 -14.84
CA LEU A 324 7.31 -18.13 -14.82
C LEU A 324 7.12 -16.73 -15.44
N ASN A 325 6.30 -16.60 -16.47
CA ASN A 325 6.06 -15.31 -17.13
C ASN A 325 5.17 -14.40 -16.29
N ILE A 326 4.20 -14.97 -15.56
CA ILE A 326 3.41 -14.23 -14.56
C ILE A 326 4.33 -13.73 -13.44
N PHE A 327 5.26 -14.58 -12.99
CA PHE A 327 6.26 -14.23 -11.98
C PHE A 327 7.19 -13.08 -12.44
N PHE A 328 7.80 -13.18 -13.62
CA PHE A 328 8.66 -12.12 -14.15
C PHE A 328 7.89 -10.82 -14.43
N SER A 329 6.68 -10.92 -15.00
CA SER A 329 5.81 -9.76 -15.23
C SER A 329 5.50 -9.02 -13.93
N ARG A 330 5.25 -9.76 -12.85
CA ARG A 330 5.04 -9.18 -11.52
C ARG A 330 6.28 -8.44 -11.02
N VAL A 331 7.46 -9.06 -11.11
CA VAL A 331 8.71 -8.45 -10.62
C VAL A 331 8.97 -7.11 -11.31
N ILE A 332 8.81 -7.13 -12.63
CA ILE A 332 8.94 -5.95 -13.49
C ILE A 332 7.97 -4.85 -13.07
N VAL A 333 6.66 -5.15 -12.96
CA VAL A 333 5.65 -4.13 -12.67
C VAL A 333 5.81 -3.52 -11.29
N GLN A 334 6.16 -4.32 -10.29
CA GLN A 334 6.44 -3.84 -8.95
C GLN A 334 7.70 -2.96 -8.91
N ALA A 335 8.73 -3.29 -9.71
CA ALA A 335 9.93 -2.46 -9.82
C ALA A 335 9.61 -1.12 -10.50
N SER A 336 8.84 -1.13 -11.59
CA SER A 336 8.39 0.11 -12.25
C SER A 336 7.56 0.99 -11.32
N PHE A 337 6.77 0.41 -10.41
CA PHE A 337 5.90 1.17 -9.49
C PHE A 337 6.70 1.95 -8.43
N SER A 338 7.87 1.45 -8.03
CA SER A 338 8.71 2.16 -7.04
C SER A 338 9.19 3.55 -7.50
N LEU A 339 9.22 3.78 -8.82
CA LEU A 339 9.69 5.02 -9.47
C LEU A 339 8.55 6.02 -9.74
N PHE A 340 7.32 5.67 -9.37
CA PHE A 340 6.10 6.44 -9.62
C PHE A 340 6.07 7.83 -8.98
N ASN A 341 6.72 8.00 -7.83
CA ASN A 341 6.74 9.28 -7.13
C ASN A 341 7.49 10.37 -7.91
N LEU A 342 8.35 10.01 -8.87
CA LEU A 342 9.14 10.96 -9.67
C LEU A 342 8.28 11.71 -10.69
N PRO A 343 7.56 11.07 -11.64
CA PRO A 343 6.69 11.83 -12.55
C PRO A 343 5.58 12.60 -11.82
N LEU A 344 5.13 12.10 -10.67
CA LEU A 344 4.15 12.82 -9.86
C LEU A 344 4.70 14.13 -9.30
N ALA A 345 5.96 14.12 -8.83
CA ALA A 345 6.64 15.33 -8.38
C ALA A 345 6.83 16.33 -9.54
N ASP A 346 7.20 15.85 -10.73
CA ASP A 346 7.34 16.69 -11.92
C ASP A 346 6.00 17.37 -12.30
N ILE A 347 4.87 16.68 -12.16
CA ILE A 347 3.54 17.26 -12.39
C ILE A 347 3.21 18.34 -11.36
N VAL A 348 3.57 18.13 -10.09
CA VAL A 348 3.39 19.13 -9.03
C VAL A 348 4.20 20.39 -9.33
N ASP A 349 5.45 20.24 -9.75
CA ASP A 349 6.33 21.35 -10.11
C ASP A 349 5.84 22.07 -11.38
N ALA A 350 5.34 21.33 -12.37
CA ALA A 350 4.75 21.91 -13.58
C ALA A 350 3.47 22.71 -13.28
N ASP A 351 2.58 22.21 -12.41
CA ASP A 351 1.38 22.93 -11.97
C ASP A 351 1.73 24.22 -11.20
N LEU A 352 2.75 24.16 -10.33
CA LEU A 352 3.26 25.32 -9.59
C LEU A 352 3.69 26.45 -10.53
N ILE A 353 4.47 26.12 -11.56
CA ILE A 353 4.98 27.08 -12.55
C ILE A 353 3.83 27.61 -13.42
N LYS A 354 2.99 26.71 -13.95
CA LYS A 354 1.90 27.04 -14.88
C LYS A 354 0.85 27.94 -14.26
N HIS A 355 0.52 27.73 -12.99
CA HIS A 355 -0.48 28.49 -12.27
C HIS A 355 0.09 29.57 -11.34
N LYS A 356 1.41 29.81 -11.39
CA LYS A 356 2.12 30.82 -10.58
C LYS A 356 1.70 30.79 -9.11
N ARG A 357 1.56 29.58 -8.56
CA ARG A 357 1.08 29.42 -7.18
C ARG A 357 2.18 29.82 -6.19
N ARG A 358 1.78 30.24 -4.99
CA ARG A 358 2.72 30.56 -3.90
C ARG A 358 3.37 29.32 -3.29
N SER A 359 2.74 28.15 -3.41
CA SER A 359 3.22 26.88 -2.84
C SER A 359 2.80 25.67 -3.69
N PRO A 360 3.60 24.59 -3.72
CA PRO A 360 3.25 23.36 -4.44
C PRO A 360 2.07 22.64 -3.77
N LEU A 361 1.11 22.19 -4.58
CA LEU A 361 -0.08 21.46 -4.10
C LEU A 361 0.15 19.95 -4.12
N SER A 362 1.23 19.48 -3.48
CA SER A 362 1.59 18.05 -3.48
C SER A 362 0.46 17.18 -2.95
N SER A 363 -0.05 17.45 -1.75
CA SER A 363 -1.11 16.63 -1.11
C SER A 363 -2.38 16.51 -1.95
N MET A 364 -2.79 17.58 -2.66
CA MET A 364 -3.98 17.56 -3.52
C MET A 364 -3.77 16.74 -4.80
N VAL A 365 -2.58 16.80 -5.40
CA VAL A 365 -2.23 16.01 -6.58
C VAL A 365 -2.17 14.52 -6.22
N PHE A 366 -1.58 14.17 -5.06
CA PHE A 366 -1.58 12.80 -4.53
C PHE A 366 -3.00 12.30 -4.23
N GLY A 367 -3.83 13.09 -3.54
CA GLY A 367 -5.22 12.73 -3.25
C GLY A 367 -6.08 12.59 -4.50
N THR A 368 -5.90 13.47 -5.49
CA THR A 368 -6.61 13.36 -6.78
C THR A 368 -6.18 12.12 -7.54
N ASN A 369 -4.91 11.73 -7.49
CA ASN A 369 -4.45 10.48 -8.09
C ASN A 369 -5.03 9.24 -7.38
N ALA A 370 -5.16 9.29 -6.05
CA ALA A 370 -5.77 8.21 -5.25
C ALA A 370 -7.22 7.91 -5.66
N LEU A 371 -7.98 8.95 -6.06
CA LEU A 371 -9.36 8.80 -6.57
C LEU A 371 -9.46 7.87 -7.79
N PHE A 372 -8.38 7.72 -8.56
CA PHE A 372 -8.35 6.83 -9.73
C PHE A 372 -7.65 5.52 -9.44
N THR A 373 -6.57 5.51 -8.65
CA THR A 373 -5.82 4.29 -8.37
C THR A 373 -6.54 3.33 -7.44
N LYS A 374 -7.30 3.84 -6.45
CA LYS A 374 -8.04 2.98 -5.51
C LYS A 374 -9.16 2.18 -6.20
N PRO A 375 -9.98 2.76 -7.11
CA PRO A 375 -10.86 1.97 -7.97
C PRO A 375 -10.15 0.87 -8.76
N ALA A 376 -8.94 1.12 -9.26
CA ALA A 376 -8.17 0.10 -9.97
C ALA A 376 -7.85 -1.12 -9.09
N GLN A 377 -7.58 -0.89 -7.80
CA GLN A 377 -7.32 -1.97 -6.83
C GLN A 377 -8.55 -2.83 -6.55
N SER A 378 -9.76 -2.26 -6.59
CA SER A 378 -11.02 -2.99 -6.39
C SER A 378 -11.52 -3.66 -7.67
N LEU A 379 -11.38 -2.99 -8.82
CA LEU A 379 -11.84 -3.52 -10.12
C LEU A 379 -11.02 -4.72 -10.59
N ALA A 380 -9.71 -4.75 -10.31
CA ALA A 380 -8.85 -5.87 -10.68
C ALA A 380 -9.34 -7.22 -10.13
N PRO A 381 -9.55 -7.40 -8.81
CA PRO A 381 -10.03 -8.65 -8.27
C PRO A 381 -11.46 -8.98 -8.68
N MET A 382 -12.35 -8.00 -8.87
CA MET A 382 -13.70 -8.25 -9.39
C MET A 382 -13.64 -8.90 -10.78
N LEU A 383 -12.91 -8.27 -11.71
CA LEU A 383 -12.80 -8.77 -13.09
C LEU A 383 -12.20 -10.17 -13.15
N VAL A 384 -11.17 -10.45 -12.33
CA VAL A 384 -10.54 -11.77 -12.32
C VAL A 384 -11.45 -12.84 -11.74
N VAL A 385 -12.18 -12.54 -10.65
CA VAL A 385 -13.11 -13.51 -10.05
C VAL A 385 -14.21 -13.87 -11.03
N THR A 386 -14.82 -12.89 -11.72
CA THR A 386 -15.82 -13.17 -12.76
C THR A 386 -15.26 -14.04 -13.88
N ILE A 387 -14.05 -13.76 -14.36
CA ILE A 387 -13.42 -14.60 -15.39
C ILE A 387 -13.17 -16.03 -14.87
N LEU A 388 -12.61 -16.17 -13.66
CA LEU A 388 -12.35 -17.47 -13.05
C LEU A 388 -13.63 -18.30 -12.90
N ASN A 389 -14.71 -17.67 -12.43
CA ASN A 389 -16.00 -18.34 -12.25
C ASN A 389 -16.68 -18.71 -13.58
N GLN A 390 -16.50 -17.91 -14.64
CA GLN A 390 -16.93 -18.29 -15.99
C GLN A 390 -16.27 -19.59 -16.47
N PHE A 391 -15.04 -19.89 -16.02
CA PHE A 391 -14.34 -21.14 -16.30
C PHE A 391 -14.53 -22.21 -15.21
N GLY A 392 -15.49 -22.02 -14.29
CA GLY A 392 -15.87 -23.03 -13.30
C GLY A 392 -14.98 -23.09 -12.07
N TYR A 393 -14.22 -22.04 -11.75
CA TYR A 393 -13.38 -21.99 -10.55
C TYR A 393 -14.15 -22.23 -9.24
N GLU A 394 -15.37 -21.69 -9.13
CA GLU A 394 -16.25 -21.91 -7.98
C GLU A 394 -16.53 -23.41 -7.73
N ASN A 395 -16.64 -24.21 -8.81
CA ASN A 395 -16.89 -25.65 -8.73
C ASN A 395 -15.63 -26.47 -8.39
N LEU A 396 -14.42 -25.92 -8.57
CA LEU A 396 -13.15 -26.61 -8.24
C LEU A 396 -12.85 -26.60 -6.74
N ASN A 397 -13.43 -25.64 -6.00
CA ASN A 397 -13.24 -25.47 -4.57
C ASN A 397 -14.36 -26.12 -3.72
N ASN A 398 -15.31 -26.82 -4.37
CA ASN A 398 -16.35 -27.63 -3.75
C ASN A 398 -15.98 -29.11 -3.80
#